data_AF-A0A963XPN2-F1
#
_entry.id   AF-A0A963XPN2-F1
#
_cell.length_a   1.000
_cell.length_b   1.000
_cell.length_c   1.000
_cell.angle_alpha   90.00
_cell.angle_beta   90.00
_cell.angle_gamma   90.00
#
_symmetry.space_group_name_H-M   'P 1'
#
loop_
_entity.id
_entity.type
_entity.pdbx_description
1 polymer ?
#
loop_
_entity_poly.entity_id
_entity_poly.type
_entity_poly.pdbx_seq_one_letter_code
_entity_poly.pdbx_strand_id
1 'polypeptide(L)'
;LIRFATGDLSAVMPGQSPCGRTNLRIRGWMGRADQTTKIKGMFVRPEQVAEFVGRHPEIARARVIASREGEADAMTVQVESAGGDATAYQKTVMDVLKLRGRIEILPRGALPNDGKVIEDRRRYD
;
A
#
# COMPACT_ATOMS: atom_id res chain seq x y z
N LEU A 1 -19.44 -14.70 -8.30
CA LEU A 1 -19.03 -13.99 -7.06
C LEU A 1 -20.29 -13.73 -6.24
N ILE A 2 -20.32 -14.11 -4.95
CA ILE A 2 -21.46 -13.85 -4.06
C ILE A 2 -20.94 -12.99 -2.90
N ARG A 3 -21.52 -11.79 -2.74
CA ARG A 3 -21.14 -10.80 -1.69
C ARG A 3 -19.62 -10.61 -1.53
N PHE A 4 -18.92 -10.48 -2.67
CA PHE A 4 -17.47 -10.26 -2.67
C PHE A 4 -17.15 -8.88 -2.10
N ALA A 5 -16.40 -8.84 -0.99
CA ALA A 5 -15.95 -7.60 -0.37
C ALA A 5 -14.80 -7.01 -1.18
N THR A 6 -15.05 -5.91 -1.89
CA THR A 6 -14.00 -5.25 -2.69
C THR A 6 -12.98 -4.54 -1.81
N GLY A 7 -13.41 -4.00 -0.66
CA GLY A 7 -12.59 -3.19 0.24
C GLY A 7 -12.45 -1.72 -0.20
N ASP A 8 -13.17 -1.31 -1.24
CA ASP A 8 -13.17 0.08 -1.71
C ASP A 8 -14.17 0.93 -0.91
N LEU A 9 -13.76 2.15 -0.57
CA LEU A 9 -14.63 3.12 0.07
C LEU A 9 -15.44 3.89 -0.98
N SER A 10 -16.73 4.05 -0.68
CA SER A 10 -17.61 4.93 -1.42
C SER A 10 -18.74 5.42 -0.52
N ALA A 11 -19.58 6.30 -1.05
CA ALA A 11 -20.77 6.78 -0.38
C ALA A 11 -21.96 6.77 -1.35
N VAL A 12 -23.15 6.46 -0.84
CA VAL A 12 -24.40 6.58 -1.60
C VAL A 12 -24.65 8.06 -1.91
N MET A 13 -24.95 8.34 -3.16
CA MET A 13 -25.30 9.68 -3.62
C MET A 13 -26.83 9.83 -3.67
N PRO A 14 -27.42 10.76 -2.92
CA PRO A 14 -28.86 10.98 -2.92
C PRO A 14 -29.34 11.67 -4.22
N GLY A 15 -30.64 11.55 -4.51
CA GLY A 15 -31.31 12.25 -5.60
C GLY A 15 -31.26 11.53 -6.96
N GLN A 16 -32.10 12.00 -7.89
CA GLN A 16 -32.23 11.41 -9.22
C GLN A 16 -31.00 11.71 -10.10
N SER A 17 -30.62 10.77 -10.95
CA SER A 17 -29.55 10.98 -11.91
C SER A 17 -29.92 12.06 -12.93
N PRO A 18 -29.00 12.98 -13.29
CA PRO A 18 -29.24 13.96 -14.37
C PRO A 18 -29.57 13.31 -15.72
N CYS A 19 -29.13 12.07 -15.94
CA CYS A 19 -29.45 11.31 -17.17
C CYS A 19 -30.78 10.53 -17.09
N GLY A 20 -31.60 10.74 -16.06
CA GLY A 20 -32.91 10.10 -15.90
C GLY A 20 -32.89 8.67 -15.34
N ARG A 21 -31.74 8.00 -15.26
CA ARG A 21 -31.61 6.66 -14.67
C ARG A 21 -31.96 6.65 -13.17
N THR A 22 -32.61 5.58 -12.72
CA THR A 22 -33.16 5.40 -11.36
C THR A 22 -32.33 4.49 -10.45
N ASN A 23 -31.20 3.96 -10.92
CA ASN A 23 -30.32 3.11 -10.11
C ASN A 23 -29.69 3.89 -8.95
N LEU A 24 -29.28 3.15 -7.90
CA LEU A 24 -28.44 3.70 -6.83
C LEU A 24 -27.15 4.27 -7.40
N ARG A 25 -26.78 5.47 -6.96
CA ARG A 25 -25.58 6.18 -7.38
C ARG A 25 -24.58 6.19 -6.25
N ILE A 26 -23.30 6.18 -6.61
CA ILE A 26 -22.20 6.32 -5.66
C ILE A 26 -21.35 7.54 -6.02
N ARG A 27 -20.67 8.14 -5.03
CA ARG A 27 -19.76 9.29 -5.23
C ARG A 27 -18.50 8.97 -6.05
N GLY A 28 -18.31 7.69 -6.42
CA GLY A 28 -17.09 7.18 -7.02
C GLY A 28 -16.20 6.50 -5.99
N TRP A 29 -14.96 6.24 -6.35
CA TRP A 29 -14.00 5.57 -5.47
C TRP A 29 -13.33 6.59 -4.56
N MET A 30 -13.55 6.46 -3.26
CA MET A 30 -13.04 7.38 -2.23
C MET A 30 -11.78 6.84 -1.54
N GLY A 31 -11.16 5.80 -2.12
CA GLY A 31 -10.00 5.12 -1.56
C GLY A 31 -10.34 3.73 -1.03
N ARG A 32 -9.58 3.29 -0.04
CA ARG A 32 -9.60 1.93 0.49
C ARG A 32 -9.97 1.93 1.97
N ALA A 33 -10.75 0.92 2.38
CA ALA A 33 -11.10 0.71 3.78
C ALA A 33 -9.97 0.03 4.57
N ASP A 34 -9.05 -0.61 3.85
CA ASP A 34 -7.82 -1.21 4.36
C ASP A 34 -6.59 -0.37 3.97
N GLN A 35 -5.39 -0.82 4.33
CA GLN A 35 -4.13 -0.18 3.93
C GLN A 35 -3.64 -0.64 2.54
N THR A 36 -4.43 -1.42 1.80
CA THR A 36 -4.03 -1.91 0.48
C THR A 36 -3.90 -0.73 -0.47
N THR A 37 -2.85 -0.68 -1.29
CA THR A 37 -2.73 0.33 -2.34
C THR A 37 -2.26 -0.27 -3.66
N LYS A 38 -2.43 0.47 -4.76
CA LYS A 38 -1.88 0.11 -6.07
C LYS A 38 -0.64 0.93 -6.36
N ILE A 39 0.47 0.26 -6.66
CA ILE A 39 1.70 0.90 -7.12
C ILE A 39 2.06 0.31 -8.49
N LYS A 40 2.17 1.15 -9.52
CA LYS A 40 2.42 0.70 -10.91
C LYS A 40 1.44 -0.38 -11.37
N GLY A 41 0.16 -0.23 -10.99
CA GLY A 41 -0.91 -1.17 -11.33
C GLY A 41 -0.97 -2.46 -10.49
N MET A 42 0.03 -2.73 -9.64
CA MET A 42 0.07 -3.92 -8.78
C MET A 42 -0.48 -3.62 -7.40
N PHE A 43 -1.28 -4.54 -6.85
CA PHE A 43 -1.76 -4.44 -5.48
C PHE A 43 -0.64 -4.78 -4.49
N VAL A 44 -0.45 -3.91 -3.51
CA VAL A 44 0.39 -4.13 -2.34
C VAL A 44 -0.53 -4.22 -1.13
N ARG A 45 -0.47 -5.36 -0.43
CA ARG A 45 -1.33 -5.68 0.71
C ARG A 45 -0.54 -5.86 2.01
N PRO A 46 -1.15 -5.60 3.18
CA PRO A 46 -0.50 -5.77 4.48
C PRO A 46 0.09 -7.17 4.69
N GLU A 47 -0.58 -8.23 4.22
CA GLU A 47 -0.11 -9.61 4.40
C GLU A 47 1.18 -9.89 3.63
N GLN A 48 1.39 -9.22 2.49
CA GLN A 48 2.65 -9.29 1.74
C GLN A 48 3.80 -8.60 2.49
N VAL A 49 3.52 -7.50 3.17
CA VAL A 49 4.51 -6.82 4.02
C VAL A 49 4.87 -7.71 5.22
N ALA A 50 3.86 -8.34 5.83
CA ALA A 50 4.07 -9.29 6.91
C ALA A 50 4.89 -10.52 6.46
N GLU A 51 4.62 -11.05 5.27
CA GLU A 51 5.41 -12.16 4.70
C GLU A 51 6.86 -11.74 4.43
N PHE A 52 7.09 -10.54 3.88
CA PHE A 52 8.43 -9.99 3.71
C PHE A 52 9.19 -9.92 5.04
N VAL A 53 8.57 -9.36 6.08
CA VAL A 53 9.18 -9.28 7.43
C VAL A 53 9.42 -10.68 8.00
N GLY A 54 8.48 -11.61 7.83
CA GLY A 54 8.61 -12.98 8.33
C GLY A 54 9.76 -13.79 7.72
N ARG A 55 10.26 -13.39 6.54
CA ARG A 55 11.42 -14.02 5.88
C ARG A 55 12.77 -13.48 6.37
N HIS A 56 12.78 -12.41 7.16
CA HIS A 56 13.99 -11.74 7.65
C HIS A 56 13.88 -11.45 9.15
N PRO A 57 14.27 -12.40 10.03
CA PRO A 57 14.09 -12.31 11.48
C PRO A 57 14.74 -11.10 12.15
N GLU A 58 15.74 -10.49 11.52
CA GLU A 58 16.41 -9.29 12.00
C GLU A 58 15.57 -8.01 11.84
N ILE A 59 14.57 -8.02 10.94
CA ILE A 59 13.67 -6.90 10.72
C ILE A 59 12.72 -6.77 11.90
N ALA A 60 12.80 -5.64 12.60
CA ALA A 60 11.88 -5.32 13.69
C ALA A 60 10.54 -4.77 13.17
N ARG A 61 10.59 -3.91 12.14
CA ARG A 61 9.41 -3.29 11.50
C ARG A 61 9.71 -2.96 10.05
N ALA A 62 8.66 -2.91 9.23
CA ALA A 62 8.76 -2.43 7.86
C ALA A 62 7.56 -1.53 7.52
N ARG A 63 7.80 -0.56 6.63
CA ARG A 63 6.76 0.27 6.04
C ARG A 63 7.00 0.42 4.55
N VAL A 64 5.98 0.13 3.76
CA VAL A 64 5.98 0.39 2.32
C VAL A 64 5.35 1.75 2.07
N ILE A 65 6.07 2.63 1.39
CA ILE A 65 5.64 3.97 1.04
C ILE A 65 5.40 4.03 -0.46
N ALA A 66 4.17 4.37 -0.86
CA ALA A 66 3.85 4.74 -2.23
C ALA A 66 4.02 6.25 -2.39
N SER A 67 4.76 6.68 -3.40
CA SER A 67 4.99 8.09 -3.73
C SER A 67 4.94 8.30 -5.24
N ARG A 68 5.09 9.55 -5.68
CA ARG A 68 5.31 9.90 -7.08
C ARG A 68 6.69 10.54 -7.25
N GLU A 69 7.42 10.09 -8.27
CA GLU A 69 8.63 10.73 -8.76
C GLU A 69 8.35 11.21 -10.19
N GLY A 70 8.08 12.51 -10.34
CA GLY A 70 7.51 13.06 -11.59
C GLY A 70 6.14 12.47 -11.88
N GLU A 71 5.96 11.93 -13.10
CA GLU A 71 4.71 11.30 -13.54
C GLU A 71 4.63 9.79 -13.22
N ALA A 72 5.65 9.24 -12.56
CA ALA A 72 5.72 7.81 -12.28
C ALA A 72 5.47 7.51 -10.79
N ASP A 73 4.73 6.44 -10.54
CA ASP A 73 4.67 5.83 -9.21
C ASP A 73 6.08 5.37 -8.77
N ALA A 74 6.43 5.64 -7.52
CA ALA A 74 7.63 5.15 -6.87
C ALA A 74 7.27 4.38 -5.58
N MET A 75 8.13 3.42 -5.22
CA MET A 75 7.98 2.60 -4.01
C MET A 75 9.25 2.68 -3.19
N THR A 76 9.13 3.01 -1.92
CA THR A 76 10.21 2.91 -0.93
C THR A 76 9.79 1.92 0.16
N VAL A 77 10.66 0.98 0.51
CA VAL A 77 10.47 0.05 1.62
C VAL A 77 11.45 0.44 2.73
N GLN A 78 10.90 1.03 3.79
CA GLN A 78 11.64 1.37 4.99
C GLN A 78 11.66 0.15 5.92
N VAL A 79 12.84 -0.20 6.40
CA VAL A 79 13.08 -1.41 7.20
C VAL A 79 13.84 -1.01 8.45
N GLU A 80 13.25 -1.22 9.64
CA GLU A 80 13.99 -1.12 10.89
C GLU A 80 14.75 -2.41 11.16
N SER A 81 16.07 -2.33 11.17
CA SER A 81 16.92 -3.47 11.50
C SER A 81 18.25 -2.99 12.11
N ALA A 82 18.87 -3.83 12.94
CA ALA A 82 20.19 -3.56 13.53
C ALA A 82 21.35 -3.73 12.52
N GLY A 83 21.04 -4.16 11.30
CA GLY A 83 21.94 -4.41 10.19
C GLY A 83 21.14 -4.98 9.01
N GLY A 84 21.80 -5.45 7.97
CA GLY A 84 21.09 -6.12 6.87
C GLY A 84 21.64 -5.75 5.51
N ASP A 85 21.30 -6.58 4.53
CA ASP A 85 21.68 -6.38 3.14
C ASP A 85 20.48 -5.86 2.34
N ALA A 86 20.58 -4.60 1.91
CA ALA A 86 19.57 -3.97 1.06
C ALA A 86 19.32 -4.77 -0.23
N THR A 87 20.33 -5.48 -0.75
CA THR A 87 20.22 -6.33 -1.94
C THR A 87 19.37 -7.57 -1.65
N ALA A 88 19.60 -8.22 -0.51
CA ALA A 88 18.80 -9.35 -0.05
C ALA A 88 17.34 -8.94 0.19
N TYR A 89 17.11 -7.81 0.86
CA TYR A 89 15.76 -7.27 1.07
C TYR A 89 15.07 -6.95 -0.24
N GLN A 90 15.78 -6.31 -1.18
CA GLN A 90 15.25 -6.01 -2.50
C GLN A 90 14.85 -7.28 -3.27
N LYS A 91 15.63 -8.36 -3.15
CA LYS A 91 15.29 -9.65 -3.76
C LYS A 91 14.00 -10.23 -3.19
N THR A 92 13.82 -10.18 -1.87
CA THR A 92 12.59 -10.69 -1.23
C THR A 92 11.39 -9.79 -1.50
N VAL A 93 11.55 -8.46 -1.50
CA VAL A 93 10.49 -7.52 -1.91
C VAL A 93 10.05 -7.82 -3.35
N MET A 94 11.00 -8.05 -4.25
CA MET A 94 10.69 -8.47 -5.62
C MET A 94 9.93 -9.78 -5.68
N ASP A 95 10.24 -10.75 -4.82
CA ASP A 95 9.54 -12.02 -4.80
C ASP A 95 8.13 -11.92 -4.19
N VAL A 96 7.95 -11.15 -3.13
CA VAL A 96 6.68 -11.11 -2.39
C VAL A 96 5.72 -10.05 -2.94
N LEU A 97 6.24 -8.85 -3.21
CA LEU A 97 5.46 -7.70 -3.69
C LEU A 97 5.43 -7.61 -5.22
N LYS A 98 6.28 -8.35 -5.93
CA LYS A 98 6.42 -8.34 -7.40
C LYS A 98 6.72 -6.94 -7.96
N LEU A 99 7.32 -6.07 -7.16
CA LEU A 99 7.65 -4.68 -7.49
C LEU A 99 9.07 -4.32 -7.08
N ARG A 100 9.76 -3.53 -7.91
CA ARG A 100 11.04 -2.90 -7.55
C ARG A 100 10.78 -1.63 -6.76
N GLY A 101 11.57 -1.41 -5.72
CA GLY A 101 11.52 -0.21 -4.89
C GLY A 101 12.89 0.17 -4.36
N ARG A 102 12.99 1.33 -3.72
CA ARG A 102 14.16 1.72 -2.94
C ARG A 102 14.08 1.06 -1.57
N ILE A 103 15.15 0.42 -1.12
CA ILE A 103 15.25 -0.09 0.25
C ILE A 103 15.96 0.95 1.11
N GLU A 104 15.35 1.31 2.23
CA GLU A 104 15.93 2.22 3.23
C GLU A 104 16.02 1.48 4.56
N ILE A 105 17.24 1.22 5.02
CA ILE A 105 17.48 0.58 6.32
C ILE A 105 17.60 1.69 7.36
N LEU A 106 16.76 1.61 8.39
CA LEU A 106 16.63 2.59 9.45
C LEU A 106 17.04 1.98 10.81
N PRO A 107 17.56 2.79 11.74
CA PRO A 107 17.81 2.32 13.10
C PRO A 107 16.50 1.98 13.81
N ARG A 108 16.58 1.12 14.83
CA ARG A 108 15.42 0.76 15.67
C ARG A 108 14.81 2.01 16.32
N GLY A 109 13.48 2.14 16.21
CA GLY A 109 12.70 3.25 16.78
C GLY A 109 12.48 4.43 15.84
N ALA A 110 13.01 4.39 14.61
CA ALA A 110 12.79 5.41 13.59
C ALA A 110 11.38 5.37 12.97
N LEU A 111 10.77 4.19 12.85
CA LEU A 111 9.40 4.01 12.39
C LEU A 111 8.41 4.09 13.56
N PRO A 112 7.34 4.91 13.43
CA PRO A 112 6.28 4.98 14.43
C PRO A 112 5.59 3.62 14.63
N ASN A 113 5.20 3.32 15.88
CA ASN A 113 4.37 2.16 16.19
C ASN A 113 2.87 2.49 16.08
N ASP A 114 2.44 2.95 14.90
CA ASP A 114 1.09 3.47 14.63
C ASP A 114 0.17 2.47 13.91
N GLY A 115 0.64 1.23 13.70
CA GLY A 115 -0.06 0.19 12.96
C GLY A 115 -0.07 0.37 11.44
N LYS A 116 0.59 1.39 10.88
CA LYS A 116 0.70 1.61 9.44
C LYS A 116 1.89 0.87 8.85
N VAL A 117 1.59 -0.16 8.06
CA VAL A 117 2.58 -0.94 7.29
C VAL A 117 2.63 -0.50 5.83
N ILE A 118 1.57 0.13 5.32
CA ILE A 118 1.54 0.73 3.99
C ILE A 118 1.07 2.18 4.13
N GLU A 119 1.83 3.09 3.53
CA GLU A 119 1.58 4.52 3.56
C GLU A 119 1.53 5.06 2.13
N ASP A 120 0.36 5.54 1.70
CA ASP A 120 0.21 6.20 0.42
C ASP A 120 0.39 7.71 0.58
N ARG A 121 1.51 8.24 0.09
CA ARG A 121 1.85 9.68 0.15
C ARG A 121 1.52 10.43 -1.13
N ARG A 122 0.92 9.75 -2.13
CA ARG A 122 0.57 10.38 -3.40
C ARG A 122 -0.57 11.37 -3.20
N ARG A 123 -0.48 12.51 -3.88
CA ARG A 123 -1.58 13.48 -3.99
C ARG A 123 -2.16 13.39 -5.39
N TYR A 124 -3.48 13.46 -5.45
CA TYR A 124 -4.26 13.43 -6.67
C TYR A 124 -5.05 14.74 -6.71
N ASP A 125 -4.33 15.83 -6.94
CA ASP A 125 -4.91 17.16 -7.17
C ASP A 125 -5.41 17.27 -8.62
#